data_AF-A0A7W0LAK7-F1
#
_entry.id   AF-A0A7W0LAK7-F1
#
_cell.length_a   1.000
_cell.length_b   1.000
_cell.length_c   1.000
_cell.angle_alpha   90.00
_cell.angle_beta   90.00
_cell.angle_gamma   90.00
#
_symmetry.space_group_name_H-M   'P 1'
#
loop_
_entity.id
_entity.type
_entity.pdbx_description
1 polymer ?
#
loop_
_entity_poly.entity_id
_entity_poly.type
_entity_poly.pdbx_seq_one_letter_code
_entity_poly.pdbx_strand_id
1 'polypeptide(L)'
;MAAAVGAVGLTLLTGVTGQLSLAHAFFLAIGTYSYAYLSGEPGGQAVQFGGLGLHPVLGAIGGVLAAGVAGLLFSPIASRLRGIYLGVASLSLVLIGQHVLFNWDTVTGGFNGRPAEPFSLVGFEFSNESPENLFVLDVPFGKNERLWYLFLVILVLACLFARNLLRSRPGRALQMVRDREVAASVMGVGVARYKAYAFVLSSLYAGLAGV
;
A
#
# COMPACT_ATOMS: atom_id res chain seq x y z
N MET A 1 -2.43 10.71 8.43
CA MET A 1 -2.29 11.00 6.98
C MET A 1 -2.10 9.73 6.14
N ALA A 2 -1.33 8.74 6.61
CA ALA A 2 -1.21 7.44 5.94
C ALA A 2 -2.56 6.78 5.58
N ALA A 3 -3.51 6.74 6.51
CA ALA A 3 -4.86 6.22 6.26
C ALA A 3 -5.61 6.96 5.13
N ALA A 4 -5.34 8.25 4.92
CA ALA A 4 -5.95 9.01 3.83
C ALA A 4 -5.40 8.55 2.47
N VAL A 5 -4.13 8.15 2.38
CA VAL A 5 -3.57 7.59 1.15
C VAL A 5 -4.22 6.24 0.82
N GLY A 6 -4.40 5.39 1.83
CA GLY A 6 -5.15 4.15 1.70
C GLY A 6 -6.61 4.39 1.26
N ALA A 7 -7.25 5.44 1.80
CA ALA A 7 -8.60 5.83 1.40
C ALA A 7 -8.68 6.32 -0.06
N VAL A 8 -7.65 6.99 -0.59
CA VAL A 8 -7.56 7.32 -2.03
C VAL A 8 -7.52 6.04 -2.87
N GLY A 9 -6.70 5.05 -2.49
CA GLY A 9 -6.67 3.74 -3.15
C GLY A 9 -8.02 3.04 -3.13
N LEU A 10 -8.68 3.05 -1.96
CA LEU A 10 -10.01 2.45 -1.80
C LEU A 10 -11.06 3.17 -2.65
N THR A 11 -10.99 4.50 -2.73
CA THR A 11 -11.89 5.31 -3.56
C THR A 11 -11.68 5.05 -5.04
N LEU A 12 -10.44 4.82 -5.49
CA LEU A 12 -10.20 4.41 -6.87
C LEU A 12 -10.84 3.06 -7.17
N LEU A 13 -10.72 2.08 -6.28
CA LEU A 13 -11.26 0.74 -6.51
C LEU A 13 -12.80 0.69 -6.42
N THR A 14 -13.34 1.19 -5.31
CA THR A 14 -14.77 1.12 -5.00
C THR A 14 -15.56 2.23 -5.69
N GLY A 15 -15.06 3.48 -5.62
CA GLY A 15 -15.75 4.66 -6.15
C GLY A 15 -15.65 4.79 -7.66
N VAL A 16 -14.47 4.54 -8.26
CA VAL A 16 -14.25 4.79 -9.70
C VAL A 16 -14.54 3.55 -10.55
N THR A 17 -14.12 2.36 -10.11
CA THR A 17 -14.40 1.10 -10.84
C THR A 17 -15.65 0.36 -10.40
N GLY A 18 -16.22 0.68 -9.23
CA GLY A 18 -17.38 -0.06 -8.69
C GLY A 18 -17.06 -1.44 -8.14
N GLN A 19 -15.79 -1.73 -7.84
CA GLN A 19 -15.39 -3.02 -7.27
C GLN A 19 -15.38 -2.95 -5.74
N LEU A 20 -16.22 -3.75 -5.11
CA LEU A 20 -16.22 -3.89 -3.65
C LEU A 20 -15.01 -4.71 -3.21
N SER A 21 -14.21 -4.19 -2.27
CA SER A 21 -13.02 -4.88 -1.75
C SER A 21 -12.79 -4.54 -0.29
N LEU A 22 -12.63 -5.59 0.53
CA LEU A 22 -12.25 -5.53 1.94
C LEU A 22 -10.77 -5.87 2.16
N ALA A 23 -10.02 -6.15 1.08
CA ALA A 23 -8.64 -6.62 1.14
C ALA A 23 -7.60 -5.53 1.45
N HIS A 24 -8.00 -4.26 1.63
CA HIS A 24 -7.05 -3.16 1.87
C HIS A 24 -6.16 -3.42 3.08
N ALA A 25 -6.72 -3.95 4.18
CA ALA A 25 -5.96 -4.28 5.38
C ALA A 25 -4.85 -5.31 5.11
N PHE A 26 -5.11 -6.30 4.24
CA PHE A 26 -4.12 -7.30 3.85
C PHE A 26 -2.96 -6.69 3.05
N PHE A 27 -3.24 -5.83 2.08
CA PHE A 27 -2.20 -5.15 1.30
C PHE A 27 -1.39 -4.16 2.13
N LEU A 28 -2.05 -3.51 3.09
CA LEU A 28 -1.41 -2.65 4.09
C LEU A 28 -0.40 -3.47 4.91
N ALA A 29 -0.82 -4.64 5.43
CA ALA A 29 0.05 -5.54 6.17
C ALA A 29 1.24 -6.04 5.33
N ILE A 30 1.01 -6.46 4.08
CA ILE A 30 2.10 -6.87 3.18
C ILE A 30 3.11 -5.73 2.98
N GLY A 31 2.64 -4.50 2.78
CA GLY A 31 3.52 -3.32 2.64
C GLY A 31 4.38 -3.12 3.87
N THR A 32 3.78 -3.11 5.06
CA THR A 32 4.47 -2.92 6.34
C THR A 32 5.48 -4.02 6.63
N TYR A 33 5.10 -5.30 6.51
CA TYR A 33 6.01 -6.42 6.79
C TYR A 33 7.14 -6.52 5.77
N SER A 34 6.86 -6.23 4.50
CA SER A 34 7.90 -6.20 3.47
C SER A 34 8.89 -5.08 3.74
N TYR A 35 8.43 -3.88 4.10
CA TYR A 35 9.31 -2.78 4.52
C TYR A 35 10.17 -3.18 5.72
N ALA A 36 9.56 -3.67 6.81
CA ALA A 36 10.27 -4.06 8.02
C ALA A 36 11.32 -5.17 7.77
N TYR A 37 11.04 -6.09 6.85
CA TYR A 37 11.99 -7.14 6.47
C TYR A 37 13.15 -6.61 5.60
N LEU A 38 12.85 -5.74 4.63
CA LEU A 38 13.83 -5.19 3.69
C LEU A 38 14.76 -4.17 4.35
N SER A 39 14.21 -3.29 5.19
CA SER A 39 14.96 -2.22 5.87
C SER A 39 15.61 -2.68 7.18
N GLY A 40 15.16 -3.79 7.76
CA GLY A 40 15.69 -4.28 9.02
C GLY A 40 17.15 -4.73 8.89
N GLU A 41 17.96 -4.43 9.90
CA GLU A 41 19.39 -4.74 9.89
C GLU A 41 19.67 -6.27 9.86
N PRO A 42 20.73 -6.70 9.16
CA PRO A 42 21.22 -8.06 9.25
C PRO A 42 22.02 -8.23 10.54
N GLY A 43 21.38 -8.75 11.60
CA GLY A 43 22.08 -9.29 12.78
C GLY A 43 22.10 -8.44 14.05
N GLY A 44 21.13 -7.55 14.28
CA GLY A 44 21.00 -6.83 15.55
C GLY A 44 20.57 -7.74 16.72
N GLN A 45 21.22 -7.59 17.89
CA GLN A 45 21.00 -8.39 19.12
C GLN A 45 19.57 -8.39 19.69
N ALA A 46 18.64 -7.63 19.10
CA ALA A 46 17.24 -7.55 19.51
C ALA A 46 16.29 -8.47 18.72
N VAL A 47 16.71 -9.07 17.59
CA VAL A 47 15.84 -9.92 16.75
C VAL A 47 16.60 -11.15 16.24
N GLN A 48 16.05 -12.34 16.48
CA GLN A 48 16.60 -13.64 16.03
C GLN A 48 16.56 -13.86 14.51
N PHE A 49 16.07 -12.87 13.74
CA PHE A 49 15.80 -12.94 12.31
C PHE A 49 16.47 -11.77 11.58
N GLY A 50 17.40 -12.06 10.66
CA GLY A 50 18.08 -11.04 9.87
C GLY A 50 17.16 -10.38 8.83
N GLY A 51 17.23 -9.06 8.68
CA GLY A 51 16.71 -8.35 7.50
C GLY A 51 17.78 -8.15 6.44
N LEU A 52 17.41 -7.56 5.31
CA LEU A 52 18.33 -7.33 4.18
C LEU A 52 19.22 -6.09 4.37
N GLY A 53 18.95 -5.24 5.38
CA GLY A 53 19.72 -4.03 5.67
C GLY A 53 19.71 -3.01 4.53
N LEU A 54 18.68 -3.02 3.67
CA LEU A 54 18.59 -2.08 2.57
C LEU A 54 18.23 -0.69 3.08
N HIS A 55 18.68 0.34 2.36
CA HIS A 55 18.32 1.73 2.66
C HIS A 55 16.79 1.87 2.77
N PRO A 56 16.23 2.58 3.79
CA PRO A 56 14.79 2.62 4.05
C PRO A 56 13.92 3.01 2.85
N VAL A 57 14.42 3.89 1.97
CA VAL A 57 13.75 4.23 0.70
C VAL A 57 13.57 3.03 -0.23
N LEU A 58 14.59 2.17 -0.35
CA LEU A 58 14.51 0.94 -1.14
C LEU A 58 13.59 -0.08 -0.47
N GLY A 59 13.62 -0.17 0.86
CA GLY A 59 12.67 -0.97 1.62
C GLY A 59 11.23 -0.50 1.38
N ALA A 60 11.01 0.81 1.33
CA ALA A 60 9.70 1.41 1.12
C ALA A 60 9.16 1.11 -0.28
N ILE A 61 9.98 1.33 -1.32
CA ILE A 61 9.64 0.96 -2.69
C ILE A 61 9.39 -0.54 -2.79
N GLY A 62 10.23 -1.36 -2.17
CA GLY A 62 10.07 -2.82 -2.14
C GLY A 62 8.76 -3.25 -1.48
N GLY A 63 8.37 -2.63 -0.37
CA GLY A 63 7.10 -2.90 0.32
C GLY A 63 5.88 -2.52 -0.52
N VAL A 64 5.90 -1.35 -1.16
CA VAL A 64 4.85 -0.93 -2.10
C VAL A 64 4.75 -1.93 -3.26
N LEU A 65 5.88 -2.30 -3.87
CA LEU A 65 5.91 -3.25 -4.98
C LEU A 65 5.43 -4.65 -4.54
N ALA A 66 5.78 -5.11 -3.34
CA ALA A 66 5.29 -6.38 -2.80
C ALA A 66 3.77 -6.40 -2.68
N ALA A 67 3.16 -5.31 -2.18
CA ALA A 67 1.70 -5.16 -2.15
C ALA A 67 1.09 -5.11 -3.57
N GLY A 68 1.78 -4.47 -4.52
CA GLY A 68 1.42 -4.48 -5.94
C GLY A 68 1.43 -5.89 -6.55
N VAL A 69 2.48 -6.68 -6.28
CA VAL A 69 2.62 -8.06 -6.73
C VAL A 69 1.55 -8.95 -6.11
N ALA A 70 1.30 -8.84 -4.81
CA ALA A 70 0.21 -9.56 -4.14
C ALA A 70 -1.16 -9.22 -4.75
N GLY A 71 -1.39 -7.93 -5.04
CA GLY A 71 -2.58 -7.48 -5.76
C GLY A 71 -2.67 -8.07 -7.17
N LEU A 72 -1.56 -8.14 -7.90
CA LEU A 72 -1.46 -8.71 -9.24
C LEU A 72 -1.75 -10.21 -9.24
N LEU A 73 -1.27 -10.94 -8.23
CA LEU A 73 -1.56 -12.37 -8.05
C LEU A 73 -3.05 -12.62 -7.79
N PHE A 74 -3.71 -11.74 -7.02
CA PHE A 74 -5.14 -11.86 -6.75
C PHE A 74 -6.03 -11.29 -7.87
N SER A 75 -5.48 -10.43 -8.72
CA SER A 75 -6.17 -9.70 -9.77
C SER A 75 -6.99 -10.56 -10.75
N PRO A 76 -6.54 -11.76 -11.20
CA PRO A 76 -7.35 -12.63 -12.04
C PRO A 76 -8.67 -13.05 -11.37
N ILE A 77 -8.63 -13.34 -10.07
CA ILE A 77 -9.84 -13.67 -9.28
C ILE A 77 -10.72 -12.44 -9.19
N ALA A 78 -10.15 -11.28 -8.87
CA ALA A 78 -10.88 -10.03 -8.75
C ALA A 78 -11.55 -9.58 -10.04
N SER A 79 -10.95 -9.89 -11.20
CA SER A 79 -11.50 -9.55 -12.52
C SER A 79 -12.70 -10.41 -12.94
N ARG A 80 -12.82 -11.63 -12.38
CA ARG A 80 -13.87 -12.61 -12.72
C ARG A 80 -15.10 -12.51 -11.82
N LEU A 81 -14.94 -12.04 -10.58
CA LEU A 81 -16.02 -11.93 -9.60
C LEU A 81 -16.75 -10.58 -9.70
N ARG A 82 -17.98 -10.54 -9.19
CA ARG A 82 -18.86 -9.35 -9.21
C ARG A 82 -19.51 -9.10 -7.86
N GLY A 83 -19.65 -7.82 -7.52
CA GLY A 83 -20.41 -7.35 -6.35
C GLY A 83 -20.03 -8.08 -5.06
N ILE A 84 -21.02 -8.70 -4.42
CA ILE A 84 -20.89 -9.37 -3.13
C ILE A 84 -19.88 -10.53 -3.18
N TYR A 85 -19.81 -11.28 -4.29
CA TYR A 85 -18.86 -12.39 -4.44
C TYR A 85 -17.41 -11.91 -4.38
N LEU A 86 -17.11 -10.74 -4.95
CA LEU A 86 -15.78 -10.13 -4.83
C LEU A 86 -15.49 -9.71 -3.38
N GLY A 87 -16.51 -9.18 -2.69
CA GLY A 87 -16.42 -8.87 -1.26
C GLY A 87 -16.04 -10.08 -0.41
N VAL A 88 -16.76 -11.19 -0.57
CA VAL A 88 -16.48 -12.44 0.16
C VAL A 88 -15.08 -12.95 -0.16
N ALA A 89 -14.69 -12.97 -1.45
CA ALA A 89 -13.34 -13.39 -1.83
C ALA A 89 -12.24 -12.50 -1.21
N SER A 90 -12.47 -11.18 -1.14
CA SER A 90 -11.53 -10.25 -0.52
C SER A 90 -11.44 -10.41 1.00
N LEU A 91 -12.55 -10.78 1.67
CA LEU A 91 -12.53 -11.13 3.09
C LEU A 91 -11.74 -12.42 3.34
N SER A 92 -11.94 -13.44 2.50
CA SER A 92 -11.15 -14.67 2.56
C SER A 92 -9.65 -14.38 2.40
N LEU A 93 -9.28 -13.45 1.51
CA LEU A 93 -7.89 -13.03 1.34
C LEU A 93 -7.32 -12.42 2.63
N VAL A 94 -8.09 -11.60 3.35
CA VAL A 94 -7.67 -11.03 4.64
C VAL A 94 -7.43 -12.14 5.67
N LEU A 95 -8.35 -13.10 5.78
CA LEU A 95 -8.22 -14.20 6.76
C LEU A 95 -7.04 -15.13 6.45
N ILE A 96 -6.86 -15.51 5.18
CA ILE A 96 -5.71 -16.30 4.75
C ILE A 96 -4.42 -15.53 5.02
N GLY A 97 -4.40 -14.25 4.66
CA GLY A 97 -3.26 -13.38 4.88
C GLY A 97 -2.88 -13.28 6.34
N GLN A 98 -3.85 -13.05 7.22
CA GLN A 98 -3.62 -13.01 8.66
C GLN A 98 -3.06 -14.34 9.19
N HIS A 99 -3.62 -15.47 8.76
CA HIS A 99 -3.12 -16.79 9.17
C HIS A 99 -1.66 -17.00 8.72
N VAL A 100 -1.34 -16.67 7.47
CA VAL A 100 0.04 -16.76 6.95
C VAL A 100 0.96 -15.83 7.72
N LEU A 101 0.58 -14.57 7.93
CA LEU A 101 1.43 -13.58 8.61
C LEU A 101 1.70 -13.96 10.07
N PHE A 102 0.75 -14.56 10.77
CA PHE A 102 0.93 -14.98 12.17
C PHE A 102 1.69 -16.29 12.34
N ASN A 103 1.63 -17.19 11.35
CA ASN A 103 2.36 -18.44 11.39
C ASN A 103 3.78 -18.34 10.78
N TRP A 104 4.10 -17.23 10.11
CA TRP A 104 5.37 -17.08 9.40
C TRP A 104 6.45 -16.37 10.23
N ASP A 105 6.88 -17.03 11.29
CA ASP A 105 7.79 -16.48 12.32
C ASP A 105 9.07 -15.86 11.74
N THR A 106 9.63 -16.45 10.68
CA THR A 106 10.92 -16.03 10.11
C THR A 106 10.91 -14.67 9.42
N VAL A 107 9.77 -14.26 8.85
CA VAL A 107 9.66 -13.00 8.08
C VAL A 107 8.96 -11.92 8.89
N THR A 108 7.85 -12.27 9.55
CA THR A 108 6.97 -11.31 10.24
C THR A 108 7.25 -11.21 11.72
N GLY A 109 7.97 -12.16 12.32
CA GLY A 109 8.06 -12.33 13.77
C GLY A 109 6.82 -12.98 14.39
N GLY A 110 5.94 -13.56 13.57
CA GLY A 110 4.75 -14.29 14.00
C GLY A 110 3.77 -13.42 14.76
N PHE A 111 3.24 -13.91 15.88
CA PHE A 111 2.32 -13.17 16.75
C PHE A 111 2.98 -11.96 17.44
N ASN A 112 4.30 -12.00 17.68
CA ASN A 112 5.02 -10.92 18.35
C ASN A 112 5.34 -9.74 17.41
N GLY A 113 5.27 -9.96 16.10
CA GLY A 113 5.63 -8.96 15.10
C GLY A 113 7.12 -8.67 15.04
N ARG A 114 7.48 -7.68 14.21
CA ARG A 114 8.86 -7.24 13.98
C ARG A 114 8.95 -5.72 14.10
N PRO A 115 9.99 -5.16 14.74
CA PRO A 115 10.21 -3.72 14.73
C PRO A 115 10.52 -3.23 13.31
N ALA A 116 9.97 -2.07 12.96
CA ALA A 116 10.26 -1.39 11.70
C ALA A 116 11.39 -0.37 11.89
N GLU A 117 12.37 -0.40 10.99
CA GLU A 117 13.49 0.55 11.00
C GLU A 117 12.97 1.98 10.77
N PRO A 118 13.47 3.00 11.50
CA PRO A 118 13.11 4.38 11.25
C PRO A 118 13.40 4.79 9.79
N PHE A 119 12.46 5.49 9.19
CA PHE A 119 12.64 5.96 7.82
C PHE A 119 13.75 7.02 7.77
N SER A 120 14.68 6.88 6.82
CA SER A 120 15.73 7.85 6.56
C SER A 120 15.82 8.17 5.06
N LEU A 121 16.06 9.44 4.74
CA LEU A 121 16.12 9.96 3.38
C LEU A 121 17.39 10.81 3.23
N VAL A 122 18.38 10.32 2.48
CA VAL A 122 19.59 11.07 2.09
C VAL A 122 20.25 11.76 3.31
N GLY A 123 20.53 10.99 4.36
CA GLY A 123 21.19 11.49 5.58
C GLY A 123 20.28 12.21 6.58
N PHE A 124 18.99 12.38 6.29
CA PHE A 124 17.98 12.83 7.26
C PHE A 124 17.23 11.65 7.83
N GLU A 125 17.40 11.39 9.13
CA GLU A 125 16.60 10.41 9.85
C GLU A 125 15.32 11.06 10.39
N PHE A 126 14.22 10.37 10.18
CA PHE A 126 12.93 10.69 10.79
C PHE A 126 12.80 9.99 12.16
N SER A 127 13.92 9.89 12.89
CA SER A 127 14.03 9.35 14.24
C SER A 127 14.35 10.45 15.25
N ASN A 128 14.23 10.14 16.54
CA ASN A 128 14.61 11.05 17.62
C ASN A 128 16.14 11.17 17.80
N GLU A 129 16.92 10.28 17.19
CA GLU A 129 18.36 10.15 17.48
C GLU A 129 19.25 11.09 16.66
N SER A 130 18.80 11.65 15.53
CA SER A 130 19.56 12.63 14.75
C SER A 130 18.71 13.40 13.72
N PRO A 131 18.90 14.74 13.53
CA PRO A 131 19.59 15.70 14.38
C PRO A 131 18.63 16.22 15.46
N GLU A 132 19.13 16.25 16.70
CA GLU A 132 18.58 17.07 17.77
C GLU A 132 18.44 18.51 17.23
N ASN A 133 17.24 19.08 17.34
CA ASN A 133 17.02 20.52 17.20
C ASN A 133 17.03 21.13 15.80
N LEU A 134 16.23 20.58 14.86
CA LEU A 134 15.74 21.40 13.75
C LEU A 134 14.69 22.37 14.30
N PHE A 135 15.10 23.61 14.61
CA PHE A 135 14.18 24.67 14.99
C PHE A 135 13.79 25.44 13.73
N VAL A 136 12.50 25.52 13.43
CA VAL A 136 11.97 26.44 12.43
C VAL A 136 11.22 27.51 13.21
N LEU A 137 11.67 28.76 13.13
CA LEU A 137 11.04 29.90 13.81
C LEU A 137 10.85 29.67 15.33
N ASP A 138 11.89 29.17 16.01
CA ASP A 138 11.88 28.84 17.47
C ASP A 138 10.89 27.74 17.91
N VAL A 139 10.32 26.96 16.98
CA VAL A 139 9.49 25.79 17.32
C VAL A 139 10.29 24.49 17.11
N PRO A 140 10.37 23.59 18.10
CA PRO A 140 11.07 22.31 17.94
C PRO A 140 10.35 21.41 16.92
N PHE A 141 11.02 21.05 15.82
CA PHE A 141 10.54 20.02 14.89
C PHE A 141 10.98 18.63 15.37
N GLY A 142 10.10 17.98 16.12
CA GLY A 142 10.25 16.60 16.56
C GLY A 142 9.93 15.58 15.47
N LYS A 143 10.00 14.29 15.84
CA LYS A 143 9.71 13.15 14.96
C LYS A 143 8.30 13.19 14.39
N ASN A 144 7.31 13.53 15.22
CA ASN A 144 5.90 13.50 14.83
C ASN A 144 5.58 14.53 13.74
N GLU A 145 6.15 15.73 13.87
CA GLU A 145 5.99 16.82 12.91
C GLU A 145 6.65 16.45 11.58
N ARG A 146 7.88 15.92 11.60
CA ARG A 146 8.60 15.48 10.39
C ARG A 146 7.84 14.38 9.65
N LEU A 147 7.35 13.36 10.37
CA LEU A 147 6.53 12.31 9.77
C LEU A 147 5.21 12.86 9.23
N TRP A 148 4.59 13.81 9.93
CA TRP A 148 3.35 14.43 9.47
C TRP A 148 3.53 15.14 8.13
N TYR A 149 4.59 15.95 7.97
CA TYR A 149 4.90 16.61 6.70
C TYR A 149 5.28 15.62 5.59
N LEU A 150 6.05 14.57 5.91
CA LEU A 150 6.38 13.51 4.96
C LEU A 150 5.11 12.85 4.40
N PHE A 151 4.21 12.39 5.27
CA PHE A 151 2.94 11.79 4.84
C PHE A 151 2.02 12.79 4.15
N LEU A 152 2.09 14.08 4.46
CA LEU A 152 1.36 15.12 3.73
C LEU A 152 1.86 15.25 2.29
N VAL A 153 3.18 15.31 2.08
CA VAL A 153 3.77 15.36 0.73
C VAL A 153 3.38 14.11 -0.06
N ILE A 154 3.50 12.93 0.56
CA ILE A 154 3.10 11.66 -0.05
C ILE A 154 1.60 11.68 -0.41
N LEU A 155 0.74 12.17 0.49
CA LEU A 155 -0.70 12.27 0.23
C LEU A 155 -1.00 13.22 -0.93
N VAL A 156 -0.35 14.39 -1.00
CA VAL A 156 -0.53 15.33 -2.11
C VAL A 156 -0.12 14.68 -3.42
N LEU A 157 1.04 14.03 -3.48
CA LEU A 157 1.51 13.30 -4.66
C LEU A 157 0.54 12.18 -5.06
N ALA A 158 0.06 11.40 -4.10
CA ALA A 158 -0.88 10.31 -4.30
C ALA A 158 -2.23 10.82 -4.85
N CYS A 159 -2.73 11.96 -4.33
CA CYS A 159 -3.92 12.63 -4.83
C CYS A 159 -3.73 13.21 -6.24
N LEU A 160 -2.58 13.83 -6.52
CA LEU A 160 -2.26 14.37 -7.84
C LEU A 160 -2.17 13.24 -8.88
N PHE A 161 -1.52 12.12 -8.53
CA PHE A 161 -1.45 10.95 -9.39
C PHE A 161 -2.85 10.37 -9.66
N ALA A 162 -3.65 10.17 -8.62
CA ALA A 162 -5.03 9.69 -8.76
C ALA A 162 -5.85 10.63 -9.67
N ARG A 163 -5.77 11.94 -9.45
CA ARG A 163 -6.48 12.95 -10.25
C ARG A 163 -6.04 12.92 -11.72
N ASN A 164 -4.74 12.80 -11.99
CA ASN A 164 -4.22 12.72 -13.35
C ASN A 164 -4.69 11.43 -14.05
N LEU A 165 -4.65 10.30 -13.33
CA LEU A 165 -5.13 9.03 -13.85
C LEU A 165 -6.61 9.09 -14.22
N LEU A 166 -7.45 9.70 -13.38
CA LEU A 166 -8.89 9.84 -13.64
C LEU A 166 -9.21 10.72 -14.84
N ARG A 167 -8.36 11.70 -15.15
CA ARG A 167 -8.49 12.55 -16.34
C ARG A 167 -7.96 11.89 -17.62
N SER A 168 -7.17 10.84 -17.48
CA SER A 168 -6.55 10.13 -18.59
C SER A 168 -7.47 9.07 -19.22
N ARG A 169 -7.08 8.52 -20.38
CA ARG A 169 -7.79 7.44 -21.08
C ARG A 169 -8.15 6.23 -20.20
N PRO A 170 -7.22 5.66 -19.39
CA PRO A 170 -7.58 4.55 -18.51
C PRO A 170 -8.63 4.94 -17.46
N GLY A 171 -8.58 6.15 -16.90
CA GLY A 171 -9.60 6.63 -15.96
C GLY A 171 -11.01 6.64 -16.54
N ARG A 172 -11.17 7.07 -17.80
CA ARG A 172 -12.45 7.03 -18.50
C ARG A 172 -12.92 5.59 -18.74
N ALA A 173 -12.02 4.67 -19.06
CA ALA A 173 -12.35 3.26 -19.22
C ALA A 173 -12.83 2.61 -17.90
N LEU A 174 -12.22 2.97 -16.76
CA LEU A 174 -12.64 2.52 -15.43
C LEU A 174 -14.06 2.97 -15.08
N GLN A 175 -14.41 4.22 -15.40
CA GLN A 175 -15.77 4.75 -15.20
C GLN A 175 -16.79 4.03 -16.08
N MET A 176 -16.47 3.74 -17.34
CA MET A 176 -17.36 2.96 -18.22
C MET A 176 -17.61 1.55 -17.68
N VAL A 177 -16.57 0.91 -17.13
CA VAL A 177 -16.67 -0.42 -16.50
C VAL A 177 -17.60 -0.37 -15.28
N ARG A 178 -17.51 0.69 -14.46
CA ARG A 178 -18.39 0.91 -13.30
C ARG A 178 -19.85 1.06 -13.72
N ASP A 179 -20.12 1.88 -14.72
CA ASP A 179 -21.48 2.23 -15.10
C ASP A 179 -22.19 1.04 -15.78
N ARG A 180 -21.54 0.40 -16.76
CA ARG A 180 -22.06 -0.82 -17.39
C ARG A 180 -20.99 -1.67 -18.07
N GLU A 181 -20.62 -2.79 -17.45
CA GLU A 181 -19.63 -3.73 -18.00
C GLU A 181 -19.96 -4.22 -19.42
N VAL A 182 -21.23 -4.54 -19.70
CA VAL A 182 -21.65 -5.06 -21.02
C VAL A 182 -21.45 -4.00 -22.09
N ALA A 183 -21.90 -2.76 -21.84
CA ALA A 183 -21.72 -1.66 -22.79
C ALA A 183 -20.23 -1.33 -22.99
N ALA A 184 -19.44 -1.29 -21.90
CA ALA A 184 -18.01 -1.09 -21.98
C ALA A 184 -17.32 -2.14 -22.87
N SER A 185 -17.73 -3.41 -22.76
CA SER A 185 -17.18 -4.51 -23.56
C SER A 185 -17.49 -4.38 -25.05
N VAL A 186 -18.70 -3.91 -25.41
CA VAL A 186 -19.10 -3.65 -26.80
C VAL A 186 -18.33 -2.46 -27.39
N MET A 187 -17.99 -1.48 -26.55
CA MET A 187 -17.16 -0.33 -26.93
C MET A 187 -15.64 -0.66 -27.01
N GLY A 188 -15.27 -1.95 -26.95
CA GLY A 188 -13.88 -2.40 -27.07
C GLY A 188 -13.04 -2.25 -25.80
N VAL A 189 -13.64 -1.94 -24.66
CA VAL A 189 -12.94 -1.85 -23.38
C VAL A 189 -12.79 -3.25 -22.77
N GLY A 190 -11.55 -3.70 -22.57
CA GLY A 190 -11.25 -4.96 -21.91
C GLY A 190 -11.59 -4.93 -20.42
N VAL A 191 -12.87 -5.18 -20.07
CA VAL A 191 -13.41 -5.09 -18.70
C VAL A 191 -12.52 -5.80 -17.67
N ALA A 192 -12.13 -7.04 -17.93
CA ALA A 192 -11.31 -7.83 -17.01
C ALA A 192 -9.92 -7.19 -16.77
N ARG A 193 -9.29 -6.64 -17.82
CA ARG A 193 -7.97 -5.98 -17.71
C ARG A 193 -8.06 -4.69 -16.89
N TYR A 194 -9.10 -3.89 -17.11
CA TYR A 194 -9.28 -2.63 -16.39
C TYR A 194 -9.66 -2.83 -14.93
N LYS A 195 -10.49 -3.83 -14.62
CA LYS A 195 -10.70 -4.32 -13.25
C LYS A 195 -9.40 -4.77 -12.60
N ALA A 196 -8.60 -5.53 -13.35
CA ALA A 196 -7.32 -6.01 -12.87
C ALA A 196 -6.35 -4.87 -12.53
N TYR A 197 -6.24 -3.87 -13.41
CA TYR A 197 -5.41 -2.68 -13.18
C TYR A 197 -5.89 -1.84 -12.00
N ALA A 198 -7.20 -1.64 -11.84
CA ALA A 198 -7.73 -0.92 -10.68
C ALA A 198 -7.36 -1.62 -9.37
N PHE A 199 -7.45 -2.95 -9.34
CA PHE A 199 -7.12 -3.74 -8.16
C PHE A 199 -5.63 -3.64 -7.79
N VAL A 200 -4.74 -3.78 -8.77
CA VAL A 200 -3.29 -3.61 -8.56
C VAL A 200 -2.95 -2.20 -8.12
N LEU A 201 -3.55 -1.19 -8.74
CA LEU A 201 -3.30 0.19 -8.33
C LEU A 201 -3.77 0.44 -6.90
N SER A 202 -4.94 -0.05 -6.54
CA SER A 202 -5.47 0.05 -5.19
C SER A 202 -4.58 -0.67 -4.17
N SER A 203 -4.01 -1.83 -4.50
CA SER A 203 -3.09 -2.54 -3.62
C SER A 203 -1.76 -1.81 -3.46
N LEU A 204 -1.25 -1.12 -4.49
CA LEU A 204 -0.08 -0.24 -4.39
C LEU A 204 -0.34 0.92 -3.42
N TYR A 205 -1.51 1.58 -3.52
CA TYR A 205 -1.88 2.66 -2.59
C TYR A 205 -2.05 2.14 -1.15
N ALA A 206 -2.62 0.95 -0.97
CA ALA A 206 -2.73 0.32 0.33
C ALA A 206 -1.35 -0.05 0.91
N GLY A 207 -0.46 -0.60 0.10
CA GLY A 207 0.92 -0.87 0.51
C GLY A 207 1.67 0.40 0.89
N LEU A 208 1.52 1.47 0.11
CA LEU A 208 2.11 2.78 0.39
C LEU A 208 1.55 3.43 1.67
N ALA A 209 0.31 3.13 2.05
CA ALA A 209 -0.23 3.55 3.33
C ALA A 209 0.28 2.72 4.52
N GLY A 210 0.85 1.53 4.27
CA GLY A 210 1.42 0.65 5.30
C GLY A 210 2.92 0.83 5.51
N VAL A 211 3.62 1.38 4.53
CA VAL A 211 5.03 1.80 4.61
C VAL A 211 5.10 3.20 5.22
#